data_AF-W2KVD6-F1
#
_entry.id   AF-W2KVD6-F1
#
_cell.length_a   1.000
_cell.length_b   1.000
_cell.length_c   1.000
_cell.angle_alpha   90.00
_cell.angle_beta   90.00
_cell.angle_gamma   90.00
#
_symmetry.space_group_name_H-M   'P 1'
#
loop_
_entity.id
_entity.type
_entity.pdbx_description
1 polymer ?
#
loop_
_entity_poly.entity_id
_entity_poly.type
_entity_poly.pdbx_seq_one_letter_code
_entity_poly.pdbx_strand_id
1 'polypeptide(L)'
;MGVTTSEAKNITSDSGTGLMAKGPEALHDLMLSNIETATGRSMPRMDIRFNNLSVTADIVVVEDDGSKQELPTLPNTVKKAFAGPKKRSVRKQILKNVSGVFKPGTITLLLGQPGSGKSALLKMLSARFPEAKNILVEGDISYNNVPRDQIRDRLPQFVSYTDQRDKHFAPLTVKETLEFAYQVCGGDITKRKEFIASLPSQKENQEALQATKTIFQHYPDVIIQQLGLKNCQDTIVGDAMIRGVSGGERKRVTTGEMEF
;
A
#
# COMPACT_ATOMS: atom_id res chain seq x y z
N MET A 1 27.45 2.35 8.01
CA MET A 1 28.68 1.70 7.53
C MET A 1 28.23 0.70 6.50
N GLY A 2 28.50 0.95 5.21
CA GLY A 2 28.03 0.08 4.14
C GLY A 2 28.79 -1.24 4.16
N VAL A 3 28.05 -2.35 4.15
CA VAL A 3 28.58 -3.69 3.99
C VAL A 3 29.16 -3.79 2.57
N THR A 4 30.40 -4.25 2.46
CA THR A 4 31.06 -4.38 1.14
C THR A 4 30.41 -5.49 0.32
N THR A 5 30.28 -5.30 -0.99
CA THR A 5 29.64 -6.20 -1.97
C THR A 5 30.19 -7.64 -1.97
N SER A 6 31.34 -7.90 -1.34
CA SER A 6 31.88 -9.26 -1.19
C SER A 6 31.21 -10.05 -0.06
N GLU A 7 30.67 -9.40 0.97
CA GLU A 7 30.02 -10.09 2.09
C GLU A 7 28.61 -10.60 1.73
N ALA A 8 27.93 -9.99 0.76
CA ALA A 8 26.59 -10.41 0.34
C ALA A 8 26.57 -11.79 -0.37
N LYS A 9 27.70 -12.27 -0.91
CA LYS A 9 27.78 -13.52 -1.69
C LYS A 9 27.68 -14.82 -0.86
N ASN A 10 27.73 -14.74 0.48
CA ASN A 10 27.70 -15.92 1.37
C ASN A 10 26.36 -16.06 2.13
N ILE A 11 25.26 -15.57 1.58
CA ILE A 11 23.92 -15.74 2.17
C ILE A 11 23.37 -17.09 1.70
N THR A 12 23.03 -17.99 2.63
CA THR A 12 22.38 -19.26 2.31
C THR A 12 20.91 -19.00 1.98
N SER A 13 20.49 -19.38 0.78
CA SER A 13 19.13 -19.13 0.27
C SER A 13 18.08 -20.14 0.73
N ASP A 14 18.47 -21.13 1.54
CA ASP A 14 17.66 -22.32 1.83
C ASP A 14 16.54 -22.08 2.86
N SER A 15 16.52 -20.91 3.51
CA SER A 15 15.45 -20.52 4.44
C SER A 15 15.40 -19.00 4.64
N GLY A 16 14.25 -18.46 5.07
CA GLY A 16 14.14 -17.03 5.41
C GLY A 16 15.14 -16.58 6.50
N THR A 17 15.50 -17.48 7.42
CA THR A 17 16.52 -17.20 8.45
C THR A 17 17.93 -17.11 7.86
N GLY A 18 18.24 -17.94 6.86
CA GLY A 18 19.50 -17.86 6.11
C GLY A 18 19.60 -16.55 5.34
N LEU A 19 18.51 -16.17 4.66
CA LEU A 19 18.41 -14.93 3.89
C LEU A 19 18.59 -13.68 4.75
N MET A 20 18.12 -13.72 6.00
CA MET A 20 18.20 -12.60 6.94
C MET A 20 19.43 -12.65 7.86
N ALA A 21 20.31 -13.64 7.72
CA ALA A 21 21.44 -13.85 8.64
C ALA A 21 22.43 -12.67 8.69
N LYS A 22 22.59 -11.93 7.59
CA LYS A 22 23.43 -10.72 7.49
C LYS A 22 22.63 -9.42 7.63
N GLY A 23 21.35 -9.52 8.00
CA GLY A 23 20.43 -8.41 8.12
C GLY A 23 19.73 -8.02 6.80
N PRO A 24 18.71 -7.15 6.90
CA PRO A 24 17.89 -6.76 5.74
C PRO A 24 18.66 -5.96 4.68
N GLU A 25 19.61 -5.12 5.08
CA GLU A 25 20.39 -4.30 4.13
C GLU A 25 21.18 -5.18 3.16
N ALA A 26 21.90 -6.17 3.67
CA ALA A 26 22.67 -7.09 2.85
C ALA A 26 21.79 -7.94 1.91
N LEU A 27 20.59 -8.31 2.36
CA LEU A 27 19.61 -9.01 1.53
C LEU A 27 19.10 -8.10 0.39
N HIS A 28 18.76 -6.84 0.69
CA HIS A 28 18.30 -5.87 -0.31
C HIS A 28 19.38 -5.57 -1.35
N ASP A 29 20.64 -5.44 -0.93
CA ASP A 29 21.78 -5.26 -1.84
C ASP A 29 22.01 -6.49 -2.74
N LEU A 30 21.89 -7.70 -2.18
CA LEU A 30 21.95 -8.95 -2.95
C LEU A 30 20.80 -9.03 -3.96
N MET A 31 19.59 -8.70 -3.53
CA MET A 31 18.41 -8.72 -4.39
C MET A 31 18.52 -7.69 -5.52
N LEU A 32 18.98 -6.47 -5.21
CA LEU A 32 19.24 -5.41 -6.18
C LEU A 32 20.27 -5.88 -7.22
N SER A 33 21.43 -6.36 -6.77
CA SER A 33 22.49 -6.81 -7.69
C SER A 33 22.05 -7.97 -8.58
N ASN A 34 21.31 -8.94 -8.04
CA ASN A 34 20.76 -10.06 -8.82
C ASN A 34 19.72 -9.58 -9.84
N ILE A 35 18.80 -8.68 -9.46
CA ILE A 35 17.79 -8.14 -10.38
C ILE A 35 18.43 -7.30 -11.49
N GLU A 36 19.40 -6.45 -11.17
CA GLU A 36 20.09 -5.61 -12.17
C GLU A 36 20.91 -6.47 -13.13
N THR A 37 21.60 -7.50 -12.63
CA THR A 37 22.33 -8.47 -13.45
C THR A 37 21.36 -9.24 -14.35
N ALA A 38 20.27 -9.76 -13.78
CA ALA A 38 19.29 -10.54 -14.52
C ALA A 38 18.57 -9.71 -15.60
N THR A 39 18.23 -8.44 -15.32
CA THR A 39 17.50 -7.58 -16.26
C THR A 39 18.41 -6.76 -17.19
N GLY A 40 19.71 -6.67 -16.89
CA GLY A 40 20.66 -5.82 -17.59
C GLY A 40 20.35 -4.32 -17.49
N ARG A 41 19.55 -3.91 -16.50
CA ARG A 41 19.09 -2.53 -16.29
C ARG A 41 19.18 -2.16 -14.82
N SER A 42 19.46 -0.90 -14.54
CA SER A 42 19.39 -0.38 -13.17
C SER A 42 17.96 -0.44 -12.64
N MET A 43 17.80 -0.69 -11.33
CA MET A 43 16.47 -0.69 -10.71
C MET A 43 15.77 0.67 -10.91
N PRO A 44 14.51 0.67 -11.39
CA PRO A 44 13.78 1.91 -11.59
C PRO A 44 13.49 2.58 -10.25
N ARG A 45 13.68 3.91 -10.20
CA ARG A 45 13.30 4.76 -9.07
C ARG A 45 12.02 5.51 -9.43
N MET A 46 11.14 5.72 -8.47
CA MET A 46 9.90 6.47 -8.69
C MET A 46 9.91 7.77 -7.89
N ASP A 47 9.72 8.89 -8.58
CA ASP A 47 9.35 10.16 -7.97
C ASP A 47 7.88 10.47 -8.22
N ILE A 48 7.26 11.22 -7.29
CA ILE A 48 5.87 11.66 -7.42
C ILE A 48 5.86 13.17 -7.35
N ARG A 49 5.31 13.83 -8.38
CA ARG A 49 5.21 15.29 -8.44
C ARG A 49 3.76 15.68 -8.58
N PHE A 50 3.33 16.64 -7.79
CA PHE A 50 1.99 17.20 -7.87
C PHE A 50 2.07 18.72 -7.85
N ASN A 51 1.33 19.36 -8.75
CA ASN A 51 1.33 20.81 -8.93
C ASN A 51 -0.11 21.33 -8.88
N ASN A 52 -0.33 22.30 -8.01
CA ASN A 52 -1.57 23.03 -7.85
C ASN A 52 -2.79 22.13 -7.59
N LEU A 53 -2.55 20.99 -6.91
CA LEU A 53 -3.55 19.97 -6.68
C LEU A 53 -4.66 20.50 -5.76
N SER A 54 -5.88 20.54 -6.30
CA SER A 54 -7.09 20.89 -5.56
C SER A 54 -8.12 19.79 -5.70
N VAL A 55 -8.76 19.44 -4.59
CA VAL A 55 -9.79 18.39 -4.55
C VAL A 55 -11.01 18.97 -3.86
N THR A 56 -12.14 18.95 -4.56
CA THR A 56 -13.41 19.46 -4.08
C THR A 56 -14.47 18.38 -4.17
N ALA A 57 -15.27 18.21 -3.13
CA ALA A 57 -16.37 17.24 -3.08
C ALA A 57 -17.69 17.95 -2.80
N ASP A 58 -18.71 17.64 -3.60
CA ASP A 58 -20.09 18.01 -3.34
C ASP A 58 -20.72 16.96 -2.43
N ILE A 59 -21.02 17.36 -1.20
CA ILE A 59 -21.53 16.48 -0.15
C ILE A 59 -23.03 16.75 -0.03
N VAL A 60 -23.84 15.72 -0.26
CA VAL A 60 -25.28 15.80 0.01
C VAL A 60 -25.48 15.76 1.51
N VAL A 61 -25.82 16.91 2.09
CA VAL A 61 -26.23 17.02 3.48
C VAL A 61 -27.75 16.82 3.50
N VAL A 62 -28.17 15.79 4.22
CA VAL A 62 -29.55 15.67 4.66
C VAL A 62 -29.64 16.57 5.88
N GLU A 63 -30.27 17.73 5.73
CA GLU A 63 -30.69 18.51 6.88
C GLU A 63 -31.75 17.65 7.58
N ASP A 64 -31.38 17.05 8.71
CA ASP A 64 -32.38 16.58 9.67
C ASP A 64 -32.99 17.86 10.22
N ASP A 65 -34.13 18.27 9.65
CA ASP A 65 -34.85 19.46 10.06
C ASP A 65 -34.91 19.43 11.59
N GLY A 66 -34.31 20.44 12.23
CA GLY A 66 -34.20 20.59 13.68
C GLY A 66 -35.55 20.73 14.40
N SER A 67 -36.62 20.14 13.87
CA SER A 67 -37.78 19.70 14.63
C SER A 67 -37.29 18.79 15.77
N LYS A 68 -36.93 19.43 16.89
CA LYS A 68 -36.89 18.90 18.26
C LYS A 68 -37.48 17.51 18.28
N GLN A 69 -36.70 16.44 18.50
CA GLN A 69 -37.13 15.06 18.77
C GLN A 69 -38.66 14.91 18.90
N GLU A 70 -39.39 15.02 17.78
CA GLU A 70 -40.85 14.99 17.86
C GLU A 70 -41.16 13.51 17.94
N LEU A 71 -41.78 13.10 19.04
CA LEU A 71 -42.14 11.71 19.27
C LEU A 71 -42.84 11.18 18.00
N PRO A 72 -42.51 9.94 17.57
CA PRO A 72 -43.07 9.37 16.36
C PRO A 72 -44.56 9.10 16.57
N THR A 73 -45.36 10.13 16.34
CA THR A 73 -46.82 10.06 16.33
C THR A 73 -47.30 9.84 14.90
N LEU A 74 -48.47 9.21 14.75
CA LEU A 74 -49.08 8.93 13.46
C LEU A 74 -49.15 10.18 12.54
N PRO A 75 -49.54 11.39 13.02
CA PRO A 75 -49.58 12.58 12.18
C PRO A 75 -48.20 13.02 11.69
N ASN A 76 -47.19 12.94 12.55
CA ASN A 76 -45.83 13.37 12.26
C ASN A 76 -45.13 12.43 11.27
N THR A 77 -45.40 11.13 11.36
CA THR A 77 -44.87 10.13 10.43
C THR A 77 -45.45 10.32 9.03
N VAL A 78 -46.76 10.58 8.93
CA VAL A 78 -47.42 10.89 7.65
C VAL A 78 -46.87 12.19 7.06
N LYS A 79 -46.72 13.26 7.88
CA LYS A 79 -46.13 14.52 7.43
C LYS A 79 -44.70 14.37 6.89
N LYS A 80 -43.86 13.56 7.54
CA LYS A 80 -42.50 13.22 7.07
C LYS A 80 -42.52 12.32 5.83
N ALA A 81 -43.54 11.48 5.64
CA ALA A 81 -43.68 10.65 4.45
C ALA A 81 -44.06 11.48 3.20
N PHE A 82 -44.86 12.54 3.36
CA PHE A 82 -45.24 13.44 2.27
C PHE A 82 -44.20 14.54 1.99
N ALA A 83 -43.44 14.99 2.99
CA ALA A 83 -42.33 15.91 2.83
C ALA A 83 -41.00 15.12 2.78
N GLY A 84 -40.63 14.63 1.61
CA GLY A 84 -39.33 13.98 1.41
C GLY A 84 -38.16 14.86 1.88
N PRO A 85 -37.05 14.26 2.36
CA PRO A 85 -35.94 15.02 2.94
C PRO A 85 -35.39 16.04 1.93
N LYS A 86 -35.27 17.30 2.34
CA LYS A 86 -34.61 18.34 1.54
C LYS A 86 -33.13 17.99 1.42
N LYS A 87 -32.73 17.54 0.23
CA LYS A 87 -31.33 17.26 -0.09
C LYS A 87 -30.64 18.57 -0.45
N ARG A 88 -29.72 19.03 0.39
CA ARG A 88 -28.88 20.19 0.11
C ARG A 88 -27.46 19.73 -0.18
N SER A 89 -26.91 20.09 -1.34
CA SER A 89 -25.50 19.82 -1.64
C SER A 89 -24.63 20.95 -1.10
N VAL A 90 -23.65 20.62 -0.26
CA VAL A 90 -22.63 21.53 0.24
C VAL A 90 -21.31 21.20 -0.46
N ARG A 91 -20.74 22.19 -1.15
CA ARG A 91 -19.42 22.06 -1.79
C ARG A 91 -18.32 22.23 -0.75
N LYS A 92 -17.49 21.20 -0.57
CA LYS A 92 -16.37 21.19 0.38
C LYS A 92 -15.05 21.00 -0.35
N GLN A 93 -14.17 21.98 -0.24
CA GLN A 93 -12.80 21.86 -0.72
C GLN A 93 -11.94 21.11 0.31
N ILE A 94 -11.42 19.95 -0.08
CA ILE A 94 -10.62 19.05 0.76
C ILE A 94 -9.13 19.41 0.66
N LEU A 95 -8.63 19.59 -0.56
CA LEU A 95 -7.26 20.04 -0.85
C LEU A 95 -7.30 21.38 -1.58
N LYS A 96 -6.38 22.28 -1.23
CA LYS A 96 -6.36 23.67 -1.73
C LYS A 96 -4.98 23.98 -2.31
N ASN A 97 -4.85 23.93 -3.64
CA ASN A 97 -3.67 24.34 -4.38
C ASN A 97 -2.34 23.80 -3.79
N VAL A 98 -2.28 22.48 -3.57
CA VAL A 98 -1.14 21.83 -2.93
C VAL A 98 -0.11 21.43 -4.00
N SER A 99 1.16 21.78 -3.79
CA SER A 99 2.26 21.42 -4.69
C SER A 99 3.40 20.77 -3.92
N GLY A 100 4.12 19.84 -4.54
CA GLY A 100 5.22 19.13 -3.89
C GLY A 100 5.80 17.98 -4.70
N VAL A 101 6.91 17.45 -4.19
CA VAL A 101 7.65 16.34 -4.80
C VAL A 101 8.06 15.33 -3.72
N PHE A 102 7.74 14.06 -3.94
CA PHE A 102 8.29 12.94 -3.17
C PHE A 102 9.46 12.35 -3.95
N LYS A 103 10.66 12.47 -3.37
CA LYS A 103 11.90 12.02 -4.01
C LYS A 103 12.18 10.56 -3.70
N PRO A 104 12.77 9.80 -4.65
CA PRO A 104 13.17 8.42 -4.39
C PRO A 104 14.19 8.34 -3.25
N GLY A 105 14.10 7.30 -2.42
CA GLY A 105 15.04 7.06 -1.32
C GLY A 105 14.91 8.03 -0.13
N THR A 106 13.80 8.77 -0.04
CA THR A 106 13.54 9.69 1.08
C THR A 106 12.29 9.29 1.85
N ILE A 107 12.30 9.53 3.16
CA ILE A 107 11.12 9.42 4.00
C ILE A 107 10.54 10.83 4.16
N THR A 108 9.27 11.02 3.79
CA THR A 108 8.57 12.30 3.91
C THR A 108 7.53 12.24 5.01
N LEU A 109 7.68 13.07 6.04
CA LEU A 109 6.71 13.19 7.13
C LEU A 109 5.66 14.27 6.80
N LEU A 110 4.39 13.85 6.61
CA LEU A 110 3.27 14.76 6.39
C LEU A 110 2.50 15.04 7.69
N LEU A 111 2.61 16.27 8.19
CA LEU A 111 1.93 16.72 9.42
C LEU A 111 0.79 17.69 9.11
N GLY A 112 -0.26 17.62 9.93
CA GLY A 112 -1.41 18.51 9.83
C GLY A 112 -2.53 18.10 10.78
N GLN A 113 -3.36 19.04 11.19
CA GLN A 113 -4.48 18.80 12.11
C GLN A 113 -5.48 17.74 11.58
N PRO A 114 -6.30 17.08 12.42
CA PRO A 114 -7.39 16.24 11.95
C PRO A 114 -8.28 16.98 10.93
N GLY A 115 -8.68 16.30 9.86
CA GLY A 115 -9.50 16.90 8.80
C GLY A 115 -8.77 17.80 7.78
N SER A 116 -7.45 18.02 7.92
CA SER A 116 -6.63 18.81 6.96
C SER A 116 -6.44 18.18 5.57
N GLY A 117 -6.98 16.99 5.30
CA GLY A 117 -6.87 16.34 4.00
C GLY A 117 -5.62 15.46 3.81
N LYS A 118 -4.81 15.20 4.85
CA LYS A 118 -3.62 14.30 4.74
C LYS A 118 -3.93 12.96 4.06
N SER A 119 -4.93 12.23 4.58
CA SER A 119 -5.32 10.94 4.02
C SER A 119 -5.93 11.09 2.63
N ALA A 120 -6.56 12.22 2.32
CA ALA A 120 -7.07 12.51 0.98
C ALA A 120 -5.91 12.70 -0.01
N LEU A 121 -4.89 13.48 0.34
CA LEU A 121 -3.68 13.66 -0.45
C LEU A 121 -2.99 12.31 -0.71
N LEU A 122 -2.74 11.52 0.33
CA LEU A 122 -2.09 10.22 0.16
C LEU A 122 -2.92 9.25 -0.70
N LYS A 123 -4.25 9.26 -0.57
CA LYS A 123 -5.16 8.45 -1.41
C LYS A 123 -5.19 8.95 -2.87
N MET A 124 -5.08 10.25 -3.11
CA MET A 124 -4.96 10.80 -4.47
C MET A 124 -3.67 10.32 -5.14
N LEU A 125 -2.54 10.41 -4.43
CA LEU A 125 -1.22 10.02 -4.92
C LEU A 125 -1.06 8.49 -5.07
N SER A 126 -1.88 7.67 -4.41
CA SER A 126 -1.91 6.22 -4.61
C SER A 126 -3.00 5.73 -5.57
N ALA A 127 -3.70 6.65 -6.24
CA ALA A 127 -4.87 6.35 -7.08
C ALA A 127 -5.99 5.56 -6.37
N ARG A 128 -6.07 5.67 -5.03
CA ARG A 128 -7.10 5.05 -4.17
C ARG A 128 -8.18 6.03 -3.73
N PHE A 129 -8.13 7.28 -4.17
CA PHE A 129 -9.19 8.25 -3.89
C PHE A 129 -10.43 7.91 -4.72
N PRO A 130 -11.63 7.85 -4.13
CA PRO A 130 -12.85 7.60 -4.88
C PRO A 130 -13.09 8.75 -5.86
N GLU A 131 -13.17 8.47 -7.16
CA GLU A 131 -13.54 9.46 -8.17
C GLU A 131 -15.00 9.23 -8.56
N ALA A 132 -15.90 9.81 -7.77
CA ALA A 132 -17.31 9.82 -8.06
C ALA A 132 -17.69 11.14 -8.76
N LYS A 133 -18.88 11.18 -9.41
CA LYS A 133 -19.36 12.36 -10.15
C LYS A 133 -19.44 13.65 -9.32
N ASN A 134 -19.49 13.53 -8.00
CA ASN A 134 -19.53 14.63 -7.05
C ASN A 134 -18.15 15.10 -6.60
N ILE A 135 -17.07 14.67 -7.26
CA ILE A 135 -15.69 15.00 -6.91
C ILE A 135 -15.03 15.67 -8.10
N LEU A 136 -14.51 16.87 -7.87
CA LEU A 136 -13.72 17.64 -8.81
C LEU A 136 -12.26 17.60 -8.36
N VAL A 137 -11.39 17.12 -9.23
CA VAL A 137 -9.93 17.13 -9.07
C VAL A 137 -9.34 18.10 -10.09
N GLU A 138 -8.53 19.04 -9.62
CA GLU A 138 -7.84 20.04 -10.43
C GLU A 138 -6.35 20.00 -10.13
N GLY A 139 -5.53 20.42 -11.09
CA GLY A 139 -4.07 20.35 -11.02
C GLY A 139 -3.50 19.05 -11.58
N ASP A 140 -2.18 18.93 -11.52
CA ASP A 140 -1.44 17.86 -12.21
C ASP A 140 -0.76 16.93 -11.22
N ILE A 141 -0.76 15.63 -11.53
CA ILE A 141 0.03 14.61 -10.83
C ILE A 141 0.82 13.83 -11.88
N SER A 142 2.12 13.64 -11.64
CA SER A 142 3.00 12.84 -12.50
C SER A 142 3.92 11.94 -11.69
N TYR A 143 4.31 10.83 -12.29
CA TYR A 143 5.21 9.83 -11.72
C TYR A 143 6.35 9.62 -12.72
N ASN A 144 7.60 9.95 -12.37
CA ASN A 144 8.71 9.96 -13.32
C ASN A 144 8.44 10.77 -14.61
N ASN A 145 7.79 11.93 -14.47
CA ASN A 145 7.28 12.77 -15.57
C ASN A 145 6.17 12.16 -16.42
N VAL A 146 5.65 10.98 -16.08
CA VAL A 146 4.50 10.38 -16.76
C VAL A 146 3.22 10.89 -16.10
N PRO A 147 2.30 11.52 -16.86
CA PRO A 147 1.03 12.00 -16.32
C PRO A 147 0.21 10.86 -15.72
N ARG A 148 -0.45 11.12 -14.58
CA ARG A 148 -1.29 10.17 -13.86
C ARG A 148 -2.28 9.44 -14.76
N ASP A 149 -2.92 10.15 -15.67
CA ASP A 149 -3.98 9.60 -16.53
C ASP A 149 -3.48 8.50 -17.47
N GLN A 150 -2.18 8.51 -17.82
CA GLN A 150 -1.58 7.50 -18.69
C GLN A 150 -1.27 6.19 -17.97
N ILE A 151 -1.08 6.23 -16.65
CA ILE A 151 -0.63 5.08 -15.86
C ILE A 151 -1.61 4.70 -14.75
N ARG A 152 -2.75 5.37 -14.67
CA ARG A 152 -3.76 5.22 -13.61
C ARG A 152 -4.08 3.76 -13.30
N ASP A 153 -4.35 2.97 -14.33
CA ASP A 153 -4.77 1.56 -14.17
C ASP A 153 -3.63 0.66 -13.68
N ARG A 154 -2.38 1.08 -13.87
CA ARG A 154 -1.17 0.37 -13.44
C ARG A 154 -0.56 0.94 -12.15
N LEU A 155 -0.97 2.14 -11.71
CA LEU A 155 -0.47 2.77 -10.48
C LEU A 155 -0.54 1.87 -9.25
N PRO A 156 -1.58 1.06 -9.02
CA PRO A 156 -1.62 0.12 -7.90
C PRO A 156 -0.49 -0.92 -7.90
N GLN A 157 0.19 -1.13 -9.02
CA GLN A 157 1.36 -2.03 -9.14
C GLN A 157 2.67 -1.34 -8.75
N PHE A 158 2.69 0.00 -8.69
CA PHE A 158 3.87 0.80 -8.36
C PHE A 158 3.78 1.46 -6.98
N VAL A 159 2.56 1.68 -6.47
CA VAL A 159 2.31 2.38 -5.20
C VAL A 159 1.50 1.50 -4.26
N SER A 160 2.11 1.12 -3.14
CA SER A 160 1.42 0.50 -2.00
C SER A 160 0.83 1.55 -1.06
N TYR A 161 -0.38 1.29 -0.54
CA TYR A 161 -1.07 2.18 0.39
C TYR A 161 -1.60 1.43 1.61
N THR A 162 -1.03 1.69 2.77
CA THR A 162 -1.51 1.16 4.05
C THR A 162 -2.59 2.07 4.62
N ASP A 163 -3.81 1.56 4.79
CA ASP A 163 -4.91 2.35 5.37
C ASP A 163 -4.71 2.56 6.89
N GLN A 164 -5.48 3.48 7.46
CA GLN A 164 -5.47 3.76 8.90
C GLN A 164 -6.02 2.58 9.71
N ARG A 165 -6.99 1.85 9.15
CA ARG A 165 -7.59 0.67 9.77
C ARG A 165 -6.99 -0.59 9.18
N ASP A 166 -6.60 -1.50 10.06
CA ASP A 166 -6.10 -2.83 9.71
C ASP A 166 -7.30 -3.76 9.57
N LYS A 167 -7.39 -4.47 8.44
CA LYS A 167 -8.49 -5.41 8.15
C LYS A 167 -7.88 -6.74 7.77
N HIS A 168 -8.09 -7.73 8.62
CA HIS A 168 -7.52 -9.06 8.49
C HIS A 168 -8.61 -10.11 8.66
N PHE A 169 -8.39 -11.31 8.13
CA PHE A 169 -9.19 -12.47 8.48
C PHE A 169 -8.80 -12.91 9.89
N ALA A 170 -9.62 -12.52 10.88
CA ALA A 170 -9.32 -12.70 12.30
C ALA A 170 -8.86 -14.13 12.71
N PRO A 171 -9.39 -15.23 12.14
CA PRO A 171 -8.97 -16.58 12.51
C PRO A 171 -7.62 -17.02 11.95
N LEU A 172 -7.09 -16.35 10.92
CA LEU A 172 -5.80 -16.71 10.35
C LEU A 172 -4.66 -16.28 11.27
N THR A 173 -3.61 -17.11 11.32
CA THR A 173 -2.33 -16.74 11.92
C THR A 173 -1.62 -15.67 11.11
N VAL A 174 -0.67 -14.98 11.74
CA VAL A 174 0.19 -14.01 11.05
C VAL A 174 0.88 -14.66 9.84
N LYS A 175 1.43 -15.87 10.02
CA LYS A 175 2.11 -16.61 8.96
C LYS A 175 1.15 -16.96 7.82
N GLU A 176 0.00 -17.55 8.13
CA GLU A 176 -1.01 -17.88 7.11
C GLU A 176 -1.50 -16.64 6.36
N THR A 177 -1.64 -15.50 7.05
CA THR A 177 -2.07 -14.23 6.43
C THR A 177 -1.04 -13.76 5.39
N LEU A 178 0.25 -13.78 5.73
CA LEU A 178 1.32 -13.36 4.82
C LEU A 178 1.53 -14.36 3.68
N GLU A 179 1.46 -15.66 3.95
CA GLU A 179 1.51 -16.70 2.91
C GLU A 179 0.33 -16.59 1.94
N PHE A 180 -0.87 -16.32 2.45
CA PHE A 180 -2.06 -16.09 1.63
C PHE A 180 -1.89 -14.85 0.75
N ALA A 181 -1.45 -13.74 1.31
CA ALA A 181 -1.18 -12.51 0.55
C ALA A 181 -0.15 -12.75 -0.55
N TYR A 182 0.96 -13.43 -0.23
CA TYR A 182 2.00 -13.82 -1.20
C TYR A 182 1.44 -14.66 -2.37
N GLN A 183 0.60 -15.65 -2.07
CA GLN A 183 0.03 -16.53 -3.08
C GLN A 183 -0.94 -15.80 -4.02
N VAL A 184 -1.74 -14.86 -3.51
CA VAL A 184 -2.82 -14.19 -4.27
C VAL A 184 -2.32 -12.94 -5.00
N CYS A 185 -1.40 -12.17 -4.40
CA CYS A 185 -0.84 -10.95 -5.02
C CYS A 185 0.25 -11.24 -6.07
N GLY A 186 0.63 -12.51 -6.25
CA GLY A 186 1.56 -12.91 -7.29
C GLY A 186 3.02 -12.79 -6.88
N GLY A 187 3.34 -13.14 -5.63
CA GLY A 187 4.69 -13.12 -5.08
C GLY A 187 5.69 -14.03 -5.80
N ASP A 188 5.21 -14.91 -6.69
CA ASP A 188 6.06 -15.60 -7.63
C ASP A 188 6.38 -14.69 -8.82
N ILE A 189 7.41 -13.84 -8.70
CA ILE A 189 7.91 -12.94 -9.77
C ILE A 189 8.18 -13.70 -11.09
N THR A 190 8.44 -15.00 -10.95
CA THR A 190 8.62 -16.03 -11.97
C THR A 190 7.38 -16.24 -12.85
N LYS A 191 6.17 -16.01 -12.33
CA LYS A 191 4.94 -16.07 -13.12
C LYS A 191 4.72 -14.82 -13.96
N ARG A 192 5.46 -13.74 -13.72
CA ARG A 192 5.46 -12.56 -14.60
C ARG A 192 6.21 -12.93 -15.87
N LYS A 193 5.47 -13.47 -16.85
CA LYS A 193 5.95 -13.81 -18.20
C LYS A 193 6.78 -12.68 -18.82
N GLU A 194 6.42 -11.44 -18.55
CA GLU A 194 7.13 -10.24 -19.01
C GLU A 194 8.51 -10.07 -18.35
N PHE A 195 8.65 -10.38 -17.05
CA PHE A 195 9.94 -10.36 -16.36
C PHE A 195 10.87 -11.41 -16.98
N ILE A 196 10.40 -12.67 -17.10
CA ILE A 196 11.17 -13.75 -17.72
C ILE A 196 11.53 -13.43 -19.19
N ALA A 197 10.60 -12.85 -19.96
CA ALA A 197 10.83 -12.49 -21.35
C ALA A 197 11.81 -11.32 -21.53
N SER A 198 12.00 -10.49 -20.49
CA SER A 198 12.94 -9.36 -20.51
C SER A 198 14.39 -9.74 -20.16
N LEU A 199 14.65 -10.99 -19.75
CA LEU A 199 15.97 -11.44 -19.32
C LEU A 199 16.86 -11.75 -20.53
N PRO A 200 18.11 -11.25 -20.59
CA PRO A 200 19.06 -11.66 -21.61
C PRO A 200 19.48 -13.12 -21.41
N SER A 201 19.73 -13.86 -22.49
CA SER A 201 19.95 -15.31 -22.51
C SER A 201 21.34 -15.79 -22.04
N GLN A 202 22.09 -14.98 -21.27
CA GLN A 202 23.42 -15.36 -20.80
C GLN A 202 23.37 -16.29 -19.57
N LYS A 203 24.41 -17.13 -19.40
CA LYS A 203 24.51 -18.11 -18.30
C LYS A 203 24.55 -17.44 -16.91
N GLU A 204 25.23 -16.31 -16.78
CA GLU A 204 25.23 -15.51 -15.53
C GLU A 204 23.84 -14.99 -15.16
N ASN A 205 23.00 -14.68 -16.16
CA ASN A 205 21.62 -14.25 -15.92
C ASN A 205 20.74 -15.40 -15.40
N GLN A 206 21.08 -16.65 -15.70
CA GLN A 206 20.33 -17.81 -15.22
C GLN A 206 20.61 -18.10 -13.74
N GLU A 207 21.86 -17.97 -13.31
CA GLU A 207 22.26 -18.13 -11.90
C GLU A 207 21.66 -17.02 -11.04
N ALA A 208 21.78 -15.76 -11.47
CA ALA A 208 21.15 -14.62 -10.81
C ALA A 208 19.63 -14.78 -10.73
N LEU A 209 19.00 -15.25 -11.83
CA LEU A 209 17.58 -15.56 -11.84
C LEU A 209 17.23 -16.64 -10.82
N GLN A 210 17.94 -17.77 -10.80
CA GLN A 210 17.69 -18.85 -9.84
C GLN A 210 17.82 -18.37 -8.40
N ALA A 211 18.86 -17.59 -8.08
CA ALA A 211 19.04 -17.00 -6.76
C ALA A 211 17.85 -16.10 -6.37
N THR A 212 17.41 -15.22 -7.28
CA THR A 212 16.21 -14.40 -7.09
C THR A 212 14.97 -15.26 -6.86
N LYS A 213 14.78 -16.35 -7.63
CA LYS A 213 13.65 -17.27 -7.44
C LYS A 213 13.63 -17.88 -6.05
N THR A 214 14.77 -18.36 -5.57
CA THR A 214 14.87 -18.97 -4.23
C THR A 214 14.56 -17.95 -3.13
N ILE A 215 15.01 -16.70 -3.28
CA ILE A 215 14.65 -15.61 -2.35
C ILE A 215 13.13 -15.43 -2.30
N PHE A 216 12.48 -15.36 -3.46
CA PHE A 216 11.02 -15.16 -3.53
C PHE A 216 10.23 -16.34 -2.95
N GLN A 217 10.70 -17.58 -3.11
CA GLN A 217 10.06 -18.76 -2.54
C GLN A 217 9.91 -18.70 -1.02
N HIS A 218 10.87 -18.06 -0.34
CA HIS A 218 10.86 -17.88 1.12
C HIS A 218 10.55 -16.45 1.56
N TYR A 219 9.99 -15.62 0.67
CA TYR A 219 9.75 -14.21 0.94
C TYR A 219 8.80 -13.95 2.13
N PRO A 220 7.73 -14.73 2.36
CA PRO A 220 6.91 -14.57 3.56
C PRO A 220 7.71 -14.68 4.87
N ASP A 221 8.63 -15.65 4.95
CA ASP A 221 9.49 -15.83 6.12
C ASP A 221 10.48 -14.66 6.29
N VAL A 222 10.99 -14.11 5.18
CA VAL A 222 11.82 -12.90 5.18
C VAL A 222 11.05 -11.72 5.76
N ILE A 223 9.82 -11.48 5.31
CA ILE A 223 8.96 -10.40 5.80
C ILE A 223 8.64 -10.56 7.30
N ILE A 224 8.34 -11.78 7.75
CA ILE A 224 8.12 -12.09 9.17
C ILE A 224 9.33 -11.67 10.01
N GLN A 225 10.54 -11.98 9.54
CA GLN A 225 11.76 -11.63 10.26
C GLN A 225 12.08 -10.14 10.20
N GLN A 226 11.99 -9.53 9.01
CA GLN A 226 12.27 -8.12 8.80
C GLN A 226 11.35 -7.20 9.63
N LEU A 227 10.09 -7.60 9.81
CA LEU A 227 9.11 -6.85 10.60
C LEU A 227 9.07 -7.27 12.08
N GLY A 228 9.92 -8.21 12.51
CA GLY A 228 9.99 -8.66 13.90
C GLY A 228 8.71 -9.37 14.37
N LEU A 229 8.07 -10.12 13.48
CA LEU A 229 6.83 -10.87 13.74
C LEU A 229 7.07 -12.33 14.13
N LYS A 230 8.34 -12.78 14.18
CA LYS A 230 8.71 -14.17 14.46
C LYS A 230 8.05 -14.75 15.71
N ASN A 231 7.97 -13.98 16.79
CA ASN A 231 7.41 -14.45 18.06
C ASN A 231 5.90 -14.66 18.04
N CYS A 232 5.19 -14.02 17.10
CA CYS A 232 3.74 -14.09 16.96
C CYS A 232 3.29 -14.69 15.63
N GLN A 233 4.21 -15.31 14.87
CA GLN A 233 3.93 -15.85 13.53
C GLN A 233 2.79 -16.90 13.54
N ASP A 234 2.73 -17.74 14.59
CA ASP A 234 1.74 -18.81 14.75
C ASP A 234 0.54 -18.36 15.60
N THR A 235 0.45 -17.07 15.93
CA THR A 235 -0.68 -16.49 16.67
C THR A 235 -1.71 -15.93 15.69
N ILE A 236 -2.98 -16.16 15.98
CA ILE A 236 -4.08 -15.57 15.19
C ILE A 236 -4.01 -14.05 15.22
N VAL A 237 -4.30 -13.40 14.08
CA VAL A 237 -4.28 -11.93 13.99
C VAL A 237 -5.37 -11.34 14.90
N GLY A 238 -6.54 -11.98 14.94
CA GLY A 238 -7.68 -11.55 15.74
C GLY A 238 -8.30 -10.24 15.23
N ASP A 239 -9.29 -9.77 15.98
CA ASP A 239 -10.00 -8.52 15.73
C ASP A 239 -10.53 -7.93 17.06
N ALA A 240 -11.61 -7.14 17.00
CA ALA A 240 -12.22 -6.56 18.19
C ALA A 240 -12.97 -7.58 19.07
N MET A 241 -13.38 -8.71 18.49
CA MET A 241 -14.16 -9.76 19.17
C MET A 241 -13.30 -10.97 19.54
N ILE A 242 -12.30 -11.28 18.70
CA ILE A 242 -11.38 -12.40 18.87
C ILE A 242 -10.02 -11.84 19.28
N ARG A 243 -9.57 -12.21 20.48
CA ARG A 243 -8.23 -11.82 20.94
C ARG A 243 -7.17 -12.51 20.06
N GLY A 244 -6.26 -11.71 19.52
CA GLY A 244 -5.10 -12.17 18.77
C GLY A 244 -3.84 -11.40 19.15
N VAL A 245 -3.04 -11.06 18.15
CA VAL A 245 -1.83 -10.24 18.31
C VAL A 245 -2.13 -8.83 18.82
N SER A 246 -1.10 -8.16 19.36
CA SER A 246 -1.21 -6.76 19.80
C SER A 246 -1.52 -5.82 18.63
N GLY A 247 -2.01 -4.61 18.95
CA GLY A 247 -2.29 -3.60 17.92
C GLY A 247 -1.06 -3.19 17.10
N GLY A 248 0.11 -3.12 17.73
CA GLY A 248 1.38 -2.82 17.05
C GLY A 248 1.83 -3.95 16.13
N GLU A 249 1.69 -5.21 16.57
CA GLU A 249 1.95 -6.38 15.73
C GLU A 249 1.00 -6.41 14.54
N ARG A 250 -0.30 -6.23 14.76
CA ARG A 250 -1.30 -6.18 13.68
C ARG A 250 -0.97 -5.10 12.65
N LYS A 251 -0.45 -3.94 13.08
CA LYS A 251 -0.05 -2.88 12.15
C LYS A 251 1.11 -3.32 11.26
N ARG A 252 2.09 -4.03 11.83
CA ARG A 252 3.21 -4.60 11.08
C ARG A 252 2.75 -5.70 10.12
N VAL A 253 1.77 -6.53 10.50
CA VAL A 253 1.15 -7.50 9.57
C VAL A 253 0.56 -6.79 8.36
N THR A 254 -0.23 -5.71 8.57
CA THR A 254 -0.78 -4.92 7.46
C THR A 254 0.32 -4.34 6.57
N THR A 255 1.45 -3.89 7.14
CA THR A 255 2.60 -3.44 6.33
C THR A 255 3.19 -4.59 5.52
N GLY A 256 3.36 -5.77 6.13
CA GLY A 256 3.91 -6.96 5.45
C GLY A 256 3.05 -7.44 4.29
N GLU A 257 1.73 -7.37 4.39
CA GLU A 257 0.84 -7.71 3.27
C GLU A 257 1.04 -6.80 2.04
N MET A 258 1.50 -5.56 2.25
CA MET A 258 1.71 -4.59 1.17
C MET A 258 3.06 -4.76 0.44
N GLU A 259 3.90 -5.70 0.88
CA GLU A 259 5.19 -6.05 0.27
C GLU A 259 5.06 -7.11 -0.85
N PHE A 260 3.88 -7.73 -1.01
CA PHE A 260 3.59 -8.75 -2.02
C PHE A 260 2.81 -8.20 -3.22
#